data_AF-A0AA35PI80-F1
#
_entry.id   AF-A0AA35PI80-F1
#
_cell.length_a   1.000
_cell.length_b   1.000
_cell.length_c   1.000
_cell.angle_alpha   90.00
_cell.angle_beta   90.00
_cell.angle_gamma   90.00
#
_symmetry.space_group_name_H-M   'P 1'
#
loop_
_entity.id
_entity.type
_entity.pdbx_description
1 polymer ?
#
loop_
_entity_poly.entity_id
_entity_poly.type
_entity_poly.pdbx_seq_one_letter_code
_entity_poly.pdbx_strand_id
1 'polypeptide(L)'
;MEGESELDHKTSPSFGFLFDIDGVLLRGRLVIPAAKKAFQKLTDSKGRFHVPAAFVTNAGNCSRDSKAEELSDALGFKVSPEWVILSHSPLRLFHQFHDKCVLVCGQGPVEENARDLGFHHVVTIEDVRKAFPLLDMVDQSRRPKELPPPPADFPTIEAVILFGEPVRWETCLQLIIDVLLSNGNLGVELTSVPYPHLPILACNMDLLWMAEAKMPRFGHGTFLVCLENIYKKMTGKELKYEALIGKPSTVTYRYAEHVIKQQMESWGWTSPLRQLYAIGDNPMADIYGANLYNRYLQAQAEVSVTAMAAESEEHVEMQRDHSVSITSAESCQSILVCTGVYNPQGDVPADHNENMLETVFHGHRDFHFDPTLVEASHVVHDVNDAVELVFQKENWKLE
;
A
#
# COMPACT_ATOMS: atom_id res chain seq x y z
N MET A 1 -32.29 -23.05 40.11
CA MET A 1 -31.81 -23.59 38.82
C MET A 1 -32.14 -22.51 37.82
N GLU A 2 -31.24 -21.52 37.74
CA GLU A 2 -30.23 -21.43 36.66
C GLU A 2 -30.96 -20.97 35.40
N GLY A 3 -30.99 -19.69 35.06
CA GLY A 3 -29.85 -18.78 34.96
C GLY A 3 -29.85 -18.32 33.51
N GLU A 4 -30.84 -17.49 33.16
CA GLU A 4 -30.87 -16.82 31.85
C GLU A 4 -29.64 -15.91 31.80
N SER A 5 -28.67 -16.29 30.99
CA SER A 5 -27.50 -15.48 30.71
C SER A 5 -27.98 -14.17 30.09
N GLU A 6 -27.87 -13.07 30.83
CA GLU A 6 -27.76 -11.73 30.25
C GLU A 6 -26.62 -11.79 29.23
N LEU A 7 -26.99 -11.93 27.95
CA LEU A 7 -26.12 -11.60 26.84
C LEU A 7 -25.92 -10.10 26.91
N ASP A 8 -24.85 -9.72 27.60
CA ASP A 8 -24.29 -8.38 27.63
C ASP A 8 -24.22 -7.88 26.18
N HIS A 9 -25.19 -7.02 25.80
CA HIS A 9 -25.30 -6.49 24.43
C HIS A 9 -24.15 -5.50 24.24
N LYS A 10 -22.94 -6.02 24.01
CA LYS A 10 -21.81 -5.23 23.55
C LYS A 10 -22.25 -4.49 22.29
N THR A 11 -22.32 -3.17 22.40
CA THR A 11 -22.55 -2.26 21.27
C THR A 11 -21.59 -2.66 20.15
N SER A 12 -22.15 -3.05 19.00
CA SER A 12 -21.35 -3.41 17.83
C SER A 12 -21.06 -2.14 17.02
N PRO A 13 -19.78 -1.78 16.80
CA PRO A 13 -19.42 -0.55 16.11
C PRO A 13 -19.87 -0.58 14.65
N SER A 14 -20.34 0.55 14.13
CA SER A 14 -20.63 0.76 12.70
C SER A 14 -19.52 1.51 11.98
N PHE A 15 -18.34 1.63 12.58
CA PHE A 15 -17.20 2.37 12.06
C PHE A 15 -15.89 1.63 12.34
N GLY A 16 -14.82 1.99 11.61
CA GLY A 16 -13.49 1.40 11.80
C GLY A 16 -12.37 2.41 11.56
N PHE A 17 -11.20 2.10 12.11
CA PHE A 17 -10.01 2.93 11.98
C PHE A 17 -9.00 2.33 11.01
N LEU A 18 -8.41 3.17 10.16
CA LEU A 18 -7.24 2.84 9.36
C LEU A 18 -6.09 3.72 9.86
N PHE A 19 -5.11 3.12 10.53
CA PHE A 19 -3.95 3.85 11.05
C PHE A 19 -2.77 3.70 10.10
N ASP A 20 -2.23 4.81 9.60
CA ASP A 20 -0.83 4.78 9.18
C ASP A 20 0.10 4.45 10.36
N ILE A 21 1.30 3.98 10.07
CA ILE A 21 2.28 3.57 11.08
C ILE A 21 3.35 4.65 11.27
N ASP A 22 4.01 5.06 10.20
CA ASP A 22 5.23 5.86 10.24
C ASP A 22 4.88 7.35 10.30
N GLY A 23 5.14 7.99 11.44
CA GLY A 23 4.73 9.38 11.71
C GLY A 23 3.42 9.48 12.48
N VAL A 24 2.66 8.38 12.63
CA VAL A 24 1.41 8.30 13.39
C VAL A 24 1.57 7.48 14.67
N LEU A 25 2.08 6.25 14.55
CA LEU A 25 2.28 5.32 15.67
C LEU A 25 3.75 5.24 16.08
N LEU A 26 4.64 5.23 15.09
CA LEU A 26 6.08 5.07 15.25
C LEU A 26 6.82 6.23 14.58
N ARG A 27 8.04 6.51 15.03
CA ARG A 27 9.03 7.32 14.31
C ARG A 27 10.32 6.52 14.25
N GLY A 28 10.59 5.90 13.10
CA GLY A 28 11.53 4.80 13.02
C GLY A 28 11.08 3.68 13.97
N ARG A 29 11.95 3.27 14.91
CA ARG A 29 11.61 2.26 15.93
C ARG A 29 11.01 2.82 17.22
N LEU A 30 10.87 4.14 17.32
CA LEU A 30 10.42 4.78 18.56
C LEU A 30 8.91 4.98 18.54
N VAL A 31 8.24 4.50 19.58
CA VAL A 31 6.78 4.67 19.73
C VAL A 31 6.45 6.13 20.01
N ILE A 32 5.51 6.69 19.25
CA ILE A 32 4.95 8.00 19.54
C ILE A 32 4.12 7.88 20.83
N PRO A 33 4.38 8.67 21.90
CA PRO A 33 3.71 8.49 23.19
C PRO A 33 2.18 8.54 23.14
N ALA A 34 1.62 9.33 22.22
CA ALA A 34 0.19 9.42 21.97
C ALA A 34 -0.41 8.09 21.46
N ALA A 35 0.34 7.28 20.72
CA ALA A 35 -0.12 5.98 20.24
C ALA A 35 -0.52 5.05 21.39
N LYS A 36 0.30 4.97 22.45
CA LYS A 36 -0.04 4.15 23.62
C LYS A 36 -1.35 4.62 24.28
N LYS A 37 -1.56 5.94 24.40
CA LYS A 37 -2.80 6.50 24.97
C LYS A 37 -4.01 6.21 24.09
N ALA A 38 -3.86 6.31 22.77
CA ALA A 38 -4.89 5.99 21.80
C ALA A 38 -5.33 4.52 21.92
N PHE A 39 -4.37 3.58 21.93
CA PHE A 39 -4.69 2.15 22.00
C PHE A 39 -5.15 1.68 23.38
N GLN A 40 -4.80 2.38 24.47
CA GLN A 40 -5.43 2.18 25.79
C GLN A 40 -6.93 2.48 25.79
N LYS A 41 -7.42 3.31 24.85
CA LYS A 41 -8.86 3.57 24.67
C LYS A 41 -9.49 2.61 23.67
N LEU A 42 -8.74 2.22 22.63
CA LEU A 42 -9.26 1.31 21.61
C LEU A 42 -9.32 -0.14 22.08
N THR A 43 -8.60 -0.51 23.15
CA THR A 43 -8.50 -1.88 23.63
C THR A 43 -8.82 -2.01 25.12
N ASP A 44 -9.35 -3.17 25.52
CA ASP A 44 -9.54 -3.51 26.93
C ASP A 44 -8.22 -3.94 27.60
N SER A 45 -8.28 -4.27 28.89
CA SER A 45 -7.10 -4.72 29.67
C SER A 45 -6.46 -6.02 29.16
N LYS A 46 -7.11 -6.75 28.25
CA LYS A 46 -6.60 -7.95 27.58
C LYS A 46 -6.15 -7.68 26.15
N GLY A 47 -6.16 -6.43 25.69
CA GLY A 47 -5.80 -6.03 24.33
C GLY A 47 -6.89 -6.34 23.30
N ARG A 48 -8.14 -6.61 23.72
CA ARG A 48 -9.25 -6.82 22.77
C ARG A 48 -9.82 -5.48 22.35
N PHE A 49 -9.95 -5.27 21.04
CA PHE A 49 -10.45 -4.03 20.49
C PHE A 49 -11.94 -3.81 20.80
N HIS A 50 -12.29 -2.55 21.06
CA HIS A 50 -13.66 -2.06 21.14
C HIS A 50 -14.21 -1.62 19.78
N VAL A 51 -13.33 -1.28 18.84
CA VAL A 51 -13.63 -0.80 17.49
C VAL A 51 -12.66 -1.45 16.52
N PRO A 52 -13.09 -1.89 15.31
CA PRO A 52 -12.18 -2.55 14.40
C PRO A 52 -11.13 -1.57 13.87
N ALA A 53 -9.92 -2.07 13.70
CA ALA A 53 -8.78 -1.28 13.28
C ALA A 53 -7.83 -2.09 12.39
N ALA A 54 -7.28 -1.42 11.38
CA ALA A 54 -6.23 -1.94 10.50
C ALA A 54 -5.05 -0.96 10.47
N PHE A 55 -3.84 -1.49 10.30
CA PHE A 55 -2.58 -0.76 10.24
C PHE A 55 -2.10 -0.73 8.79
N VAL A 56 -2.05 0.44 8.16
CA VAL A 56 -1.85 0.61 6.72
C VAL A 56 -0.57 1.40 6.44
N THR A 57 0.49 0.74 5.97
CA THR A 57 1.78 1.38 5.65
C THR A 57 2.19 1.10 4.21
N ASN A 58 2.94 2.04 3.63
CA ASN A 58 3.62 1.85 2.34
C ASN A 58 4.98 1.13 2.47
N ALA A 59 5.35 0.68 3.67
CA ALA A 59 6.48 -0.23 3.85
C ALA A 59 6.23 -1.54 3.08
N GLY A 60 7.27 -2.00 2.37
CA GLY A 60 7.27 -3.26 1.61
C GLY A 60 8.55 -4.07 1.77
N ASN A 61 9.37 -3.75 2.78
CA ASN A 61 10.70 -4.30 3.01
C ASN A 61 10.78 -5.36 4.14
N CYS A 62 9.65 -5.78 4.66
CA CYS A 62 9.55 -6.75 5.76
C CYS A 62 8.38 -7.70 5.52
N SER A 63 8.32 -8.79 6.29
CA SER A 63 7.13 -9.63 6.32
C SER A 63 6.05 -8.98 7.19
N ARG A 64 4.81 -9.37 6.92
CA ARG A 64 3.64 -8.91 7.68
C ARG A 64 3.73 -9.34 9.15
N ASP A 65 4.24 -10.54 9.41
CA ASP A 65 4.45 -11.06 10.77
C ASP A 65 5.47 -10.22 11.54
N SER A 66 6.61 -9.90 10.94
CA SER A 66 7.63 -9.05 11.59
C SER A 66 7.10 -7.66 11.90
N LYS A 67 6.30 -7.07 11.00
CA LYS A 67 5.69 -5.75 11.25
C LYS A 67 4.63 -5.82 12.36
N ALA A 68 3.85 -6.90 12.43
CA ALA A 68 2.89 -7.10 13.51
C ALA A 68 3.57 -7.31 14.87
N GLU A 69 4.70 -8.02 14.91
CA GLU A 69 5.52 -8.17 16.12
C GLU A 69 6.07 -6.82 16.59
N GLU A 70 6.63 -6.02 15.66
CA GLU A 70 7.11 -4.67 15.97
C GLU A 70 6.00 -3.78 16.55
N LEU A 71 4.80 -3.79 15.95
CA LEU A 71 3.66 -3.07 16.48
C LEU A 71 3.19 -3.60 17.83
N SER A 72 3.28 -4.92 18.06
CA SER A 72 2.90 -5.53 19.32
C SER A 72 3.79 -5.06 20.46
N ASP A 73 5.10 -5.06 20.24
CA ASP A 73 6.10 -4.57 21.20
C ASP A 73 5.92 -3.07 21.46
N ALA A 74 5.65 -2.30 20.40
CA ALA A 74 5.45 -0.88 20.49
C ALA A 74 4.21 -0.51 21.32
N LEU A 75 3.08 -1.15 21.05
CA LEU A 75 1.78 -0.79 21.62
C LEU A 75 1.48 -1.51 22.93
N GLY A 76 2.15 -2.62 23.22
CA GLY A 76 2.00 -3.39 24.46
C GLY A 76 0.82 -4.37 24.46
N PHE A 77 0.32 -4.75 23.29
CA PHE A 77 -0.69 -5.79 23.11
C PHE A 77 -0.42 -6.57 21.82
N LYS A 78 -0.97 -7.79 21.70
CA LYS A 78 -0.74 -8.63 20.51
C LYS A 78 -1.51 -8.09 19.31
N VAL A 79 -0.78 -7.61 18.29
CA VAL A 79 -1.31 -7.26 16.97
C VAL A 79 -1.32 -8.52 16.09
N SER A 80 -2.46 -8.83 15.49
CA SER A 80 -2.53 -9.91 14.51
C SER A 80 -1.88 -9.48 13.19
N PRO A 81 -1.07 -10.34 12.54
CA PRO A 81 -0.58 -10.10 11.18
C PRO A 81 -1.70 -9.79 10.19
N GLU A 82 -2.89 -10.36 10.35
CA GLU A 82 -4.04 -10.09 9.47
C GLU A 82 -4.55 -8.64 9.53
N TRP A 83 -4.22 -7.89 10.59
CA TRP A 83 -4.60 -6.48 10.71
C TRP A 83 -3.57 -5.54 10.09
N VAL A 84 -2.41 -6.05 9.67
CA VAL A 84 -1.31 -5.27 9.09
C VAL A 84 -1.37 -5.35 7.57
N ILE A 85 -1.40 -4.17 6.95
CA ILE A 85 -1.47 -3.96 5.51
C ILE A 85 -0.20 -3.23 5.10
N LEU A 86 0.77 -4.01 4.64
CA LEU A 86 1.95 -3.55 3.90
C LEU A 86 1.56 -3.15 2.47
N SER A 87 2.44 -2.41 1.80
CA SER A 87 2.24 -1.85 0.46
C SER A 87 1.80 -2.88 -0.58
N HIS A 88 2.35 -4.09 -0.50
CA HIS A 88 2.10 -5.21 -1.39
C HIS A 88 0.92 -6.11 -0.99
N SER A 89 0.33 -5.91 0.19
CA SER A 89 -0.74 -6.79 0.71
C SER A 89 -1.96 -6.93 -0.20
N PRO A 90 -2.40 -5.86 -0.91
CA PRO A 90 -3.54 -5.99 -1.81
C PRO A 90 -3.31 -6.96 -2.99
N LEU A 91 -2.07 -7.37 -3.28
CA LEU A 91 -1.78 -8.40 -4.27
C LEU A 91 -2.39 -9.78 -3.94
N ARG A 92 -2.84 -10.00 -2.70
CA ARG A 92 -3.68 -11.18 -2.38
C ARG A 92 -4.95 -11.28 -3.21
N LEU A 93 -5.42 -10.16 -3.75
CA LEU A 93 -6.62 -10.10 -4.59
C LEU A 93 -6.32 -10.36 -6.07
N PHE A 94 -5.04 -10.43 -6.46
CA PHE A 94 -4.59 -10.47 -7.86
C PHE A 94 -4.43 -11.92 -8.34
N HIS A 95 -5.48 -12.72 -8.19
CA HIS A 95 -5.48 -14.15 -8.50
C HIS A 95 -5.06 -14.46 -9.95
N GLN A 96 -5.34 -13.56 -10.90
CA GLN A 96 -4.95 -13.69 -12.29
C GLN A 96 -3.42 -13.67 -12.53
N PHE A 97 -2.63 -13.33 -11.52
CA PHE A 97 -1.16 -13.40 -11.54
C PHE A 97 -0.57 -14.49 -10.65
N HIS A 98 -1.36 -15.15 -9.79
CA HIS A 98 -0.85 -16.09 -8.78
C HIS A 98 -0.18 -17.33 -9.40
N ASP A 99 -0.67 -17.78 -10.55
CA ASP A 99 -0.11 -18.94 -11.29
C ASP A 99 0.92 -18.56 -12.36
N LYS A 100 1.22 -17.26 -12.53
CA LYS A 100 2.23 -16.80 -13.49
C LYS A 100 3.63 -16.86 -12.88
N CYS A 101 4.64 -17.07 -13.73
CA CYS A 101 6.03 -16.90 -13.31
C CYS A 101 6.35 -15.41 -13.15
N VAL A 102 6.46 -14.93 -11.90
CA VAL A 102 6.66 -13.51 -11.59
C VAL A 102 8.11 -13.23 -11.20
N LEU A 103 8.70 -12.18 -11.79
CA LEU A 103 9.94 -11.59 -11.29
C LEU A 103 9.61 -10.63 -10.14
N VAL A 104 10.19 -10.85 -8.96
CA VAL A 104 10.02 -9.98 -7.80
C VAL A 104 11.27 -9.13 -7.55
N CYS A 105 11.05 -7.85 -7.27
CA CYS A 105 12.10 -6.88 -6.97
C CYS A 105 11.70 -6.02 -5.76
N GLY A 106 12.65 -5.79 -4.86
CA GLY A 106 12.44 -5.00 -3.65
C GLY A 106 13.49 -5.31 -2.57
N GLN A 107 13.15 -5.00 -1.32
CA GLN A 107 13.95 -5.29 -0.14
C GLN A 107 13.24 -6.28 0.79
N GLY A 108 14.00 -6.90 1.69
CA GLY A 108 13.47 -7.87 2.64
C GLY A 108 13.27 -9.26 2.05
N PRO A 109 12.42 -10.09 2.67
CA PRO A 109 12.18 -11.47 2.25
C PRO A 109 11.22 -11.52 1.05
N VAL A 110 11.62 -10.96 -0.10
CA VAL A 110 10.74 -10.77 -1.26
C VAL A 110 10.12 -12.07 -1.79
N GLU A 111 10.86 -13.18 -1.76
CA GLU A 111 10.33 -14.47 -2.20
C GLU A 111 9.25 -14.99 -1.23
N GLU A 112 9.51 -14.94 0.08
CA GLU A 112 8.57 -15.37 1.12
C GLU A 112 7.30 -14.51 1.07
N ASN A 113 7.46 -13.18 0.97
CA ASN A 113 6.36 -12.24 0.82
C ASN A 113 5.50 -12.57 -0.41
N ALA A 114 6.11 -12.88 -1.56
CA ALA A 114 5.34 -13.27 -2.75
C ALA A 114 4.56 -14.57 -2.54
N ARG A 115 5.17 -15.60 -1.94
CA ARG A 115 4.49 -16.87 -1.65
C ARG A 115 3.33 -16.67 -0.67
N ASP A 116 3.52 -15.86 0.37
CA ASP A 116 2.49 -15.52 1.36
C ASP A 116 1.32 -14.71 0.78
N LEU A 117 1.51 -14.07 -0.37
CA LEU A 117 0.47 -13.36 -1.11
C LEU A 117 -0.29 -14.26 -2.09
N GLY A 118 0.19 -15.49 -2.33
CA GLY A 118 -0.43 -16.48 -3.23
C GLY A 118 0.33 -16.74 -4.52
N PHE A 119 1.52 -16.14 -4.75
CA PHE A 119 2.29 -16.39 -5.96
C PHE A 119 3.03 -17.74 -5.89
N HIS A 120 2.73 -18.64 -6.82
CA HIS A 120 3.27 -20.00 -6.84
C HIS A 120 4.67 -20.08 -7.47
N HIS A 121 4.90 -19.29 -8.53
CA HIS A 121 6.12 -19.30 -9.34
C HIS A 121 6.86 -17.97 -9.22
N VAL A 122 7.85 -17.92 -8.33
CA VAL A 122 8.58 -16.70 -8.00
C VAL A 122 10.03 -16.81 -8.46
N VAL A 123 10.49 -15.79 -9.17
CA VAL A 123 11.89 -15.60 -9.58
C VAL A 123 12.36 -14.28 -8.97
N THR A 124 13.54 -14.25 -8.37
CA THR A 124 14.13 -13.01 -7.83
C THR A 124 15.13 -12.40 -8.79
N ILE A 125 15.47 -11.12 -8.58
CA ILE A 125 16.59 -10.46 -9.27
C ILE A 125 17.89 -11.25 -9.11
N GLU A 126 18.10 -11.86 -7.94
CA GLU A 126 19.28 -12.66 -7.64
C GLU A 126 19.31 -13.98 -8.44
N ASP A 127 18.16 -14.60 -8.71
CA ASP A 127 18.06 -15.80 -9.54
C ASP A 127 18.38 -15.49 -11.00
N VAL A 128 17.81 -14.40 -11.54
CA VAL A 128 18.14 -13.91 -12.89
C VAL A 128 19.64 -13.64 -12.99
N ARG A 129 20.20 -12.93 -12.01
CA ARG A 129 21.63 -12.60 -11.99
C ARG A 129 22.51 -13.85 -11.98
N LYS A 130 22.15 -14.88 -11.21
CA LYS A 130 22.90 -16.15 -11.15
C LYS A 130 22.79 -16.93 -12.46
N ALA A 131 21.60 -16.97 -13.06
CA ALA A 131 21.36 -17.70 -14.30
C ALA A 131 21.99 -17.00 -15.52
N PHE A 132 22.00 -15.66 -15.53
CA PHE A 132 22.49 -14.84 -16.64
C PHE A 132 23.56 -13.84 -16.15
N PRO A 133 24.74 -14.31 -15.70
CA PRO A 133 25.75 -13.44 -15.09
C PRO A 133 26.36 -12.41 -16.05
N LEU A 134 26.18 -12.57 -17.36
CA LEU A 134 26.62 -11.59 -18.36
C LEU A 134 25.64 -10.40 -18.51
N LEU A 135 24.45 -10.46 -17.91
CA LEU A 135 23.49 -9.35 -17.93
C LEU A 135 23.77 -8.33 -16.80
N ASP A 136 24.26 -8.77 -15.65
CA ASP A 136 24.64 -7.89 -14.52
C ASP A 136 26.12 -7.49 -14.58
N MET A 137 26.52 -6.83 -15.66
CA MET A 137 27.90 -6.41 -15.92
C MET A 137 28.23 -4.98 -15.46
N VAL A 138 27.26 -4.31 -14.84
CA VAL A 138 27.43 -2.98 -14.24
C VAL A 138 28.40 -3.00 -13.05
N ASP A 139 28.48 -4.12 -12.35
CA ASP A 139 29.49 -4.39 -11.32
C ASP A 139 30.62 -5.23 -11.89
N GLN A 140 31.72 -4.57 -12.25
CA GLN A 140 32.87 -5.22 -12.88
C GLN A 140 33.50 -6.33 -12.04
N SER A 141 33.30 -6.31 -10.71
CA SER A 141 33.83 -7.35 -9.82
C SER A 141 33.14 -8.71 -10.03
N ARG A 142 31.93 -8.71 -10.61
CA ARG A 142 31.13 -9.91 -10.87
C ARG A 142 31.40 -10.55 -12.22
N ARG A 143 32.25 -9.95 -13.05
CA ARG A 143 32.56 -10.45 -14.38
C ARG A 143 33.06 -11.90 -14.31
N PRO A 144 32.38 -12.87 -14.96
CA PRO A 144 32.90 -14.22 -15.08
C PRO A 144 34.26 -14.20 -15.79
N LYS A 145 35.22 -14.97 -15.29
CA LYS A 145 36.53 -15.15 -15.93
C LYS A 145 36.44 -16.00 -17.21
N GLU A 146 35.44 -16.86 -17.26
CA GLU A 146 35.16 -17.78 -18.37
C GLU A 146 33.71 -17.56 -18.83
N LEU A 147 33.43 -17.90 -20.10
CA LEU A 147 32.09 -17.79 -20.64
C LEU A 147 31.19 -18.83 -19.95
N PRO A 148 30.11 -18.42 -19.25
CA PRO A 148 29.22 -19.35 -18.60
C PRO A 148 28.40 -20.12 -19.65
N PRO A 149 28.05 -21.39 -19.38
CA PRO A 149 27.14 -22.12 -20.25
C PRO A 149 25.77 -21.41 -20.30
N PRO A 150 25.02 -21.52 -21.41
CA PRO A 150 23.64 -21.06 -21.45
C PRO A 150 22.83 -21.72 -20.32
N PRO A 151 22.00 -20.95 -19.58
CA PRO A 151 21.17 -21.54 -18.55
C PRO A 151 20.20 -22.53 -19.19
N ALA A 152 20.27 -23.78 -18.75
CA ALA A 152 19.27 -24.79 -19.08
C ALA A 152 18.04 -24.56 -18.19
N ASP A 153 16.86 -24.50 -18.80
CA ASP A 153 15.56 -24.55 -18.13
C ASP A 153 15.21 -23.35 -17.21
N PHE A 154 15.73 -22.15 -17.49
CA PHE A 154 15.25 -20.94 -16.80
C PHE A 154 13.81 -20.61 -17.26
N PRO A 155 12.86 -20.38 -16.34
CA PRO A 155 11.47 -20.15 -16.72
C PRO A 155 11.29 -18.81 -17.42
N THR A 156 10.36 -18.76 -18.39
CA THR A 156 9.92 -17.50 -18.99
C THR A 156 9.17 -16.68 -17.95
N ILE A 157 9.62 -15.45 -17.70
CA ILE A 157 8.94 -14.52 -16.80
C ILE A 157 7.70 -13.94 -17.50
N GLU A 158 6.58 -13.88 -16.80
CA GLU A 158 5.28 -13.46 -17.35
C GLU A 158 4.76 -12.14 -16.76
N ALA A 159 5.31 -11.70 -15.63
CA ALA A 159 5.04 -10.39 -15.04
C ALA A 159 6.17 -9.95 -14.08
N VAL A 160 6.25 -8.65 -13.81
CA VAL A 160 7.22 -8.07 -12.88
C VAL A 160 6.47 -7.44 -11.70
N ILE A 161 6.86 -7.78 -10.48
CA ILE A 161 6.32 -7.19 -9.25
C ILE A 161 7.42 -6.39 -8.56
N LEU A 162 7.14 -5.11 -8.33
CA LEU A 162 8.01 -4.17 -7.65
C LEU A 162 7.43 -3.89 -6.26
N PHE A 163 7.92 -4.60 -5.24
CA PHE A 163 7.42 -4.46 -3.87
C PHE A 163 7.84 -3.13 -3.20
N GLY A 164 8.98 -2.60 -3.59
CA GLY A 164 9.59 -1.39 -3.02
C GLY A 164 10.95 -1.13 -3.64
N GLU A 165 11.66 -0.10 -3.15
CA GLU A 165 12.98 0.24 -3.66
C GLU A 165 14.00 -0.89 -3.39
N PRO A 166 14.66 -1.44 -4.42
CA PRO A 166 15.69 -2.44 -4.20
C PRO A 166 17.01 -1.82 -3.74
N VAL A 167 17.97 -2.66 -3.34
CA VAL A 167 19.37 -2.26 -3.16
C VAL A 167 20.12 -2.52 -4.48
N ARG A 168 21.11 -1.68 -4.82
CA ARG A 168 21.85 -1.75 -6.11
C ARG A 168 20.93 -1.54 -7.32
N TRP A 169 20.44 -0.31 -7.42
CA TRP A 169 19.49 0.10 -8.45
C TRP A 169 20.02 -0.16 -9.85
N GLU A 170 21.33 0.03 -10.09
CA GLU A 170 21.98 -0.23 -11.37
C GLU A 170 21.77 -1.66 -11.87
N THR A 171 21.92 -2.66 -11.00
CA THR A 171 21.67 -4.07 -11.32
C THR A 171 20.18 -4.31 -11.56
N CYS A 172 19.32 -3.81 -10.67
CA CYS A 172 17.88 -4.07 -10.75
C CYS A 172 17.26 -3.44 -12.00
N LEU A 173 17.62 -2.19 -12.30
CA LEU A 173 17.18 -1.47 -13.49
C LEU A 173 17.64 -2.19 -14.77
N GLN A 174 18.91 -2.61 -14.84
CA GLN A 174 19.43 -3.37 -15.99
C GLN A 174 18.62 -4.65 -16.22
N LEU A 175 18.49 -5.50 -15.20
CA LEU A 175 17.85 -6.80 -15.34
C LEU A 175 16.33 -6.70 -15.59
N ILE A 176 15.64 -5.74 -14.96
CA ILE A 176 14.21 -5.51 -15.26
C ILE A 176 14.05 -5.08 -16.71
N ILE A 177 14.87 -4.15 -17.20
CA ILE A 177 14.82 -3.72 -18.61
C ILE A 177 15.09 -4.91 -19.53
N ASP A 178 16.10 -5.74 -19.26
CA ASP A 178 16.39 -6.93 -20.07
C ASP A 178 15.19 -7.89 -20.12
N VAL A 179 14.51 -8.10 -18.99
CA VAL A 179 13.30 -8.92 -18.92
C VAL A 179 12.16 -8.33 -19.74
N LEU A 180 11.94 -7.01 -19.68
CA LEU A 180 10.91 -6.35 -20.48
C LEU A 180 11.23 -6.39 -21.98
N LEU A 181 12.48 -6.18 -22.37
CA LEU A 181 12.92 -6.17 -23.77
C LEU A 181 12.97 -7.56 -24.40
N SER A 182 13.14 -8.61 -23.59
CA SER A 182 13.14 -10.01 -24.02
C SER A 182 11.77 -10.70 -23.93
N ASN A 183 10.72 -9.95 -23.55
CA ASN A 183 9.39 -10.49 -23.27
C ASN A 183 9.43 -11.68 -22.29
N GLY A 184 10.31 -11.60 -21.29
CA GLY A 184 10.46 -12.60 -20.24
C GLY A 184 11.42 -13.74 -20.54
N ASN A 185 11.86 -13.92 -21.79
CA ASN A 185 12.79 -14.97 -22.17
C ASN A 185 14.19 -14.40 -22.48
N LEU A 186 15.01 -14.30 -21.44
CA LEU A 186 16.37 -13.74 -21.49
C LEU A 186 17.37 -14.55 -22.34
N GLY A 187 16.99 -15.74 -22.82
CA GLY A 187 17.82 -16.56 -23.70
C GLY A 187 17.61 -16.29 -25.20
N VAL A 188 16.66 -15.43 -25.56
CA VAL A 188 16.26 -15.21 -26.96
C VAL A 188 16.46 -13.76 -27.37
N GLU A 189 16.98 -13.57 -28.59
CA GLU A 189 17.04 -12.27 -29.24
C GLU A 189 15.73 -12.02 -30.02
N LEU A 190 14.99 -10.97 -29.65
CA LEU A 190 13.76 -10.59 -30.34
C LEU A 190 14.04 -9.66 -31.51
N THR A 191 13.35 -9.85 -32.63
CA THR A 191 13.47 -8.99 -33.82
C THR A 191 12.89 -7.58 -33.61
N SER A 192 12.04 -7.40 -32.60
CA SER A 192 11.42 -6.12 -32.27
C SER A 192 11.08 -6.06 -30.78
N VAL A 193 11.17 -4.85 -30.20
CA VAL A 193 10.80 -4.62 -28.79
C VAL A 193 9.29 -4.86 -28.58
N PRO A 194 8.89 -5.79 -27.70
CA PRO A 194 7.49 -6.10 -27.42
C PRO A 194 6.75 -4.87 -26.89
N TYR A 195 5.49 -4.68 -27.32
CA TYR A 195 4.64 -3.64 -26.77
C TYR A 195 3.14 -3.95 -26.95
N PRO A 196 2.31 -3.88 -25.90
CA PRO A 196 2.70 -3.63 -24.51
C PRO A 196 3.75 -4.64 -24.02
N HIS A 197 4.67 -4.18 -23.17
CA HIS A 197 5.66 -5.06 -22.53
C HIS A 197 4.96 -5.93 -21.47
N LEU A 198 5.70 -6.83 -20.80
CA LEU A 198 5.14 -7.64 -19.71
C LEU A 198 4.44 -6.77 -18.66
N PRO A 199 3.34 -7.26 -18.03
CA PRO A 199 2.67 -6.57 -16.94
C PRO A 199 3.63 -6.22 -15.79
N ILE A 200 3.53 -4.98 -15.30
CA ILE A 200 4.30 -4.50 -14.15
C ILE A 200 3.32 -4.09 -13.04
N LEU A 201 3.51 -4.65 -11.85
CA LEU A 201 2.75 -4.34 -10.65
C LEU A 201 3.68 -3.60 -9.67
N ALA A 202 3.46 -2.30 -9.45
CA ALA A 202 4.24 -1.52 -8.48
C ALA A 202 3.45 -1.30 -7.20
N CYS A 203 4.04 -1.63 -6.06
CA CYS A 203 3.34 -1.69 -4.76
C CYS A 203 3.53 -0.44 -3.89
N ASN A 204 4.47 0.43 -4.24
CA ASN A 204 4.73 1.67 -3.51
C ASN A 204 5.10 2.75 -4.53
N MET A 205 4.49 3.92 -4.42
CA MET A 205 4.67 5.05 -5.33
C MET A 205 5.29 6.27 -4.67
N ASP A 206 5.63 6.18 -3.38
CA ASP A 206 6.16 7.30 -2.63
C ASP A 206 7.49 7.74 -3.23
N LEU A 207 7.52 8.96 -3.76
CA LEU A 207 8.76 9.54 -4.26
C LEU A 207 9.78 9.70 -3.13
N LEU A 208 9.29 10.12 -1.95
CA LEU A 208 10.06 10.43 -0.76
C LEU A 208 9.39 9.85 0.49
N TRP A 209 10.17 9.51 1.50
CA TRP A 209 9.68 9.10 2.83
C TRP A 209 10.55 9.67 3.96
N MET A 210 10.01 9.70 5.18
CA MET A 210 10.69 10.25 6.36
C MET A 210 11.42 9.17 7.16
N ALA A 211 12.75 9.25 7.18
CA ALA A 211 13.62 8.46 8.05
C ALA A 211 14.08 9.29 9.28
N GLU A 212 15.11 8.84 9.99
CA GLU A 212 15.67 9.54 11.15
C GLU A 212 16.40 10.85 10.78
N ALA A 213 16.76 11.03 9.51
CA ALA A 213 17.41 12.23 9.01
C ALA A 213 16.42 13.41 8.90
N LYS A 214 16.93 14.65 9.04
CA LYS A 214 16.12 15.87 8.90
C LYS A 214 15.51 16.05 7.51
N MET A 215 16.13 15.51 6.48
CA MET A 215 15.68 15.60 5.10
C MET A 215 15.07 14.26 4.63
N PRO A 216 13.96 14.27 3.87
CA PRO A 216 13.35 13.05 3.33
C PRO A 216 14.33 12.20 2.52
N ARG A 217 14.14 10.88 2.52
CA ARG A 217 14.92 9.91 1.74
C ARG A 217 14.17 9.52 0.46
N PHE A 218 14.87 9.07 -0.57
CA PHE A 218 14.22 8.54 -1.77
C PHE A 218 13.42 7.28 -1.42
N GLY A 219 12.16 7.25 -1.86
CA GLY A 219 11.31 6.06 -1.82
C GLY A 219 11.27 5.36 -3.17
N HIS A 220 10.43 4.33 -3.25
CA HIS A 220 10.25 3.52 -4.45
C HIS A 220 9.80 4.32 -5.68
N GLY A 221 9.02 5.38 -5.51
CA GLY A 221 8.62 6.26 -6.62
C GLY A 221 9.81 6.87 -7.37
N THR A 222 10.94 7.11 -6.71
CA THR A 222 12.16 7.59 -7.39
C THR A 222 12.78 6.49 -8.26
N PHE A 223 12.73 5.24 -7.82
CA PHE A 223 13.15 4.08 -8.63
C PHE A 223 12.25 3.90 -9.86
N LEU A 224 10.93 4.07 -9.71
CA LEU A 224 9.97 4.04 -10.82
C LEU A 224 10.30 5.10 -11.88
N VAL A 225 10.57 6.34 -11.46
CA VAL A 225 11.00 7.43 -12.36
C VAL A 225 12.25 7.02 -13.16
N CYS A 226 13.25 6.40 -12.51
CA CYS A 226 14.44 5.91 -13.21
C CYS A 226 14.10 4.83 -14.24
N LEU A 227 13.33 3.81 -13.84
CA LEU A 227 12.95 2.69 -14.69
C LEU A 227 12.18 3.16 -15.93
N GLU A 228 11.21 4.04 -15.72
CA GLU A 228 10.41 4.65 -16.77
C GLU A 228 11.23 5.42 -17.79
N ASN A 229 12.14 6.29 -17.32
CA ASN A 229 12.96 7.12 -18.19
C ASN A 229 13.96 6.27 -18.98
N ILE A 230 14.55 5.25 -18.36
CA ILE A 230 15.45 4.32 -19.05
C ILE A 230 14.68 3.56 -20.14
N TYR A 231 13.52 2.97 -19.81
CA TYR A 231 12.70 2.24 -20.77
C TYR A 231 12.29 3.13 -21.95
N LYS A 232 11.82 4.35 -21.69
CA LYS A 232 11.46 5.33 -22.73
C LYS A 232 12.65 5.73 -23.58
N LYS A 233 13.82 5.94 -22.97
CA LYS A 233 15.04 6.32 -23.70
C LYS A 233 15.54 5.20 -24.61
N MET A 234 15.41 3.95 -24.20
CA MET A 234 15.86 2.78 -24.96
C MET A 234 14.88 2.38 -26.06
N THR A 235 13.57 2.51 -25.83
CA THR A 235 12.53 1.96 -26.72
C THR A 235 11.74 3.02 -27.50
N GLY A 236 11.79 4.28 -27.06
CA GLY A 236 10.91 5.34 -27.54
C GLY A 236 9.45 5.22 -27.07
N LYS A 237 9.11 4.22 -26.24
CA LYS A 237 7.74 3.94 -25.79
C LYS A 237 7.60 4.21 -24.29
N GLU A 238 6.40 4.61 -23.86
CA GLU A 238 6.11 4.76 -22.43
C GLU A 238 6.04 3.39 -21.73
N LEU A 239 6.55 3.33 -20.50
CA LEU A 239 6.37 2.18 -19.62
C LEU A 239 4.96 2.22 -19.01
N LYS A 240 4.25 1.10 -19.03
CA LYS A 240 2.87 0.97 -18.54
C LYS A 240 2.80 0.07 -17.32
N TYR A 241 2.11 0.52 -16.28
CA TYR A 241 1.81 -0.32 -15.13
C TYR A 241 0.45 -0.98 -15.30
N GLU A 242 0.38 -2.27 -15.02
CA GLU A 242 -0.88 -3.00 -14.93
C GLU A 242 -1.58 -2.66 -13.61
N ALA A 243 -0.79 -2.46 -12.55
CA ALA A 243 -1.30 -2.11 -11.24
C ALA A 243 -0.34 -1.17 -10.51
N LEU A 244 -0.93 -0.11 -9.94
CA LEU A 244 -0.28 0.81 -9.02
C LEU A 244 -0.99 0.69 -7.67
N ILE A 245 -0.30 0.09 -6.70
CA ILE A 245 -0.80 -0.29 -5.38
C ILE A 245 0.04 0.44 -4.33
N GLY A 246 -0.38 0.39 -3.06
CA GLY A 246 0.11 1.26 -2.00
C GLY A 246 -0.71 2.54 -1.93
N LYS A 247 -0.68 3.26 -0.82
CA LYS A 247 -1.29 4.59 -0.71
C LYS A 247 -0.64 5.52 -1.74
N PRO A 248 -1.40 6.40 -2.45
CA PRO A 248 -2.81 6.71 -2.26
C PRO A 248 -3.81 5.85 -3.09
N SER A 249 -3.42 4.70 -3.63
CA SER A 249 -4.29 3.87 -4.48
C SER A 249 -5.56 3.41 -3.76
N THR A 250 -6.71 3.52 -4.43
CA THR A 250 -8.02 3.07 -3.90
C THR A 250 -8.04 1.56 -3.63
N VAL A 251 -7.23 0.78 -4.35
CA VAL A 251 -7.09 -0.67 -4.15
C VAL A 251 -6.62 -0.98 -2.73
N THR A 252 -5.70 -0.17 -2.19
CA THR A 252 -5.18 -0.31 -0.82
C THR A 252 -6.29 -0.10 0.21
N TYR A 253 -7.12 0.92 0.03
CA TYR A 253 -8.22 1.21 0.94
C TYR A 253 -9.38 0.21 0.82
N ARG A 254 -9.65 -0.30 -0.39
CA ARG A 254 -10.59 -1.43 -0.59
C ARG A 254 -10.14 -2.69 0.14
N TYR A 255 -8.84 -3.00 0.07
CA TYR A 255 -8.27 -4.12 0.83
C TYR A 255 -8.34 -3.86 2.34
N ALA A 256 -8.11 -2.62 2.78
CA ALA A 256 -8.24 -2.25 4.18
C ALA A 256 -9.68 -2.37 4.71
N GLU A 257 -10.67 -1.95 3.93
CA GLU A 257 -12.08 -2.18 4.22
C GLU A 257 -12.39 -3.67 4.36
N HIS A 258 -11.86 -4.51 3.46
CA HIS A 258 -12.02 -5.96 3.52
C HIS A 258 -11.44 -6.55 4.82
N VAL A 259 -10.26 -6.11 5.24
CA VAL A 259 -9.65 -6.53 6.52
C VAL A 259 -10.52 -6.12 7.71
N ILE A 260 -11.05 -4.89 7.73
CA ILE A 260 -11.96 -4.43 8.78
C ILE A 260 -13.22 -5.31 8.83
N LYS A 261 -13.83 -5.60 7.68
CA LYS A 261 -15.00 -6.49 7.60
C LYS A 261 -14.73 -7.88 8.16
N GLN A 262 -13.65 -8.52 7.72
CA GLN A 262 -13.26 -9.84 8.22
C GLN A 262 -13.04 -9.82 9.74
N GLN A 263 -12.45 -8.74 10.26
CA GLN A 263 -12.27 -8.56 11.70
C GLN A 263 -13.63 -8.48 12.43
N MET A 264 -14.56 -7.64 11.95
CA MET A 264 -15.91 -7.52 12.51
C MET A 264 -16.65 -8.86 12.49
N GLU A 265 -16.64 -9.57 11.36
CA GLU A 265 -17.26 -10.90 11.21
C GLU A 265 -16.65 -11.92 12.17
N SER A 266 -15.32 -11.96 12.28
CA SER A 266 -14.61 -12.89 13.17
C SER A 266 -14.90 -12.65 14.66
N TRP A 267 -15.27 -11.42 15.02
CA TRP A 267 -15.63 -11.05 16.39
C TRP A 267 -17.13 -11.10 16.67
N GLY A 268 -17.94 -11.53 15.69
CA GLY A 268 -19.38 -11.64 15.80
C GLY A 268 -20.11 -10.29 15.82
N TRP A 269 -19.49 -9.23 15.31
CA TRP A 269 -20.14 -7.93 15.16
C TRP A 269 -20.99 -7.90 13.90
N THR A 270 -22.30 -7.73 14.08
CA THR A 270 -23.29 -7.78 12.99
C THR A 270 -23.68 -6.41 12.46
N SER A 271 -23.21 -5.33 13.08
CA SER A 271 -23.46 -3.96 12.60
C SER A 271 -22.82 -3.74 11.23
N PRO A 272 -23.50 -3.07 10.29
CA PRO A 272 -22.87 -2.71 9.02
C PRO A 272 -21.75 -1.70 9.26
N LEU A 273 -20.60 -1.91 8.62
CA LEU A 273 -19.53 -0.92 8.54
C LEU A 273 -20.00 0.23 7.65
N ARG A 274 -20.28 1.39 8.24
CA ARG A 274 -20.72 2.61 7.54
C ARG A 274 -19.58 3.61 7.32
N GLN A 275 -18.72 3.78 8.32
CA GLN A 275 -17.73 4.86 8.31
C GLN A 275 -16.31 4.33 8.54
N LEU A 276 -15.38 4.71 7.68
CA LEU A 276 -13.95 4.54 7.92
C LEU A 276 -13.32 5.87 8.31
N TYR A 277 -12.38 5.83 9.26
CA TYR A 277 -11.54 6.96 9.64
C TYR A 277 -10.09 6.62 9.36
N ALA A 278 -9.52 7.25 8.33
CA ALA A 278 -8.13 7.09 7.95
C ALA A 278 -7.27 8.16 8.61
N ILE A 279 -6.36 7.74 9.49
CA ILE A 279 -5.50 8.61 10.28
C ILE A 279 -4.09 8.49 9.71
N GLY A 280 -3.53 9.61 9.27
CA GLY A 280 -2.25 9.67 8.58
C GLY A 280 -1.50 10.97 8.82
N ASP A 281 -0.22 11.00 8.48
CA ASP A 281 0.66 12.15 8.65
C ASP A 281 1.03 12.81 7.30
N ASN A 282 0.78 12.13 6.18
CA ASN A 282 1.21 12.56 4.86
C ASN A 282 0.00 12.97 3.98
N PRO A 283 -0.15 14.27 3.66
CA PRO A 283 -1.23 14.76 2.81
C PRO A 283 -1.31 14.09 1.43
N MET A 284 -0.17 13.73 0.85
CA MET A 284 -0.09 13.18 -0.51
C MET A 284 -0.34 11.67 -0.58
N ALA A 285 -0.26 10.97 0.55
CA ALA A 285 -0.46 9.53 0.63
C ALA A 285 -1.75 9.19 1.40
N ASP A 286 -1.81 9.52 2.68
CA ASP A 286 -2.90 9.09 3.56
C ASP A 286 -4.17 9.89 3.32
N ILE A 287 -4.05 11.23 3.27
CA ILE A 287 -5.19 12.12 3.13
C ILE A 287 -5.74 12.02 1.71
N TYR A 288 -4.86 12.13 0.72
CA TYR A 288 -5.21 11.94 -0.68
C TYR A 288 -5.87 10.58 -0.93
N GLY A 289 -5.29 9.49 -0.42
CA GLY A 289 -5.82 8.14 -0.60
C GLY A 289 -7.19 7.95 0.05
N ALA A 290 -7.36 8.42 1.28
CA ALA A 290 -8.63 8.35 2.00
C ALA A 290 -9.73 9.16 1.30
N ASN A 291 -9.40 10.36 0.83
CA ASN A 291 -10.35 11.22 0.12
C ASN A 291 -10.70 10.66 -1.27
N LEU A 292 -9.72 10.11 -1.99
CA LEU A 292 -9.93 9.45 -3.27
C LEU A 292 -10.84 8.23 -3.11
N TYR A 293 -10.61 7.44 -2.07
CA TYR A 293 -11.45 6.29 -1.75
C TYR A 293 -12.87 6.71 -1.32
N ASN A 294 -13.01 7.80 -0.55
CA ASN A 294 -14.33 8.33 -0.20
C ASN A 294 -15.14 8.73 -1.45
N ARG A 295 -14.51 9.39 -2.42
CA ARG A 295 -15.18 9.69 -3.70
C ARG A 295 -15.58 8.43 -4.45
N TYR A 296 -14.73 7.41 -4.43
CA TYR A 296 -15.07 6.10 -5.01
C TYR A 296 -16.30 5.48 -4.34
N LEU A 297 -16.41 5.53 -3.01
CA LEU A 297 -17.59 5.05 -2.27
C LEU A 297 -18.87 5.83 -2.65
N GLN A 298 -18.77 7.16 -2.74
CA GLN A 298 -19.88 8.02 -3.15
C GLN A 298 -20.36 7.71 -4.58
N ALA A 299 -19.43 7.55 -5.52
CA ALA A 299 -19.76 7.19 -6.90
C ALA A 299 -20.42 5.80 -6.99
N GLN A 300 -19.96 4.81 -6.21
CA GLN A 300 -20.59 3.48 -6.16
C GLN A 300 -22.01 3.52 -5.58
N ALA A 301 -22.26 4.37 -4.59
CA ALA A 301 -23.59 4.58 -4.04
C ALA A 301 -24.54 5.18 -5.08
N GLU A 302 -24.09 6.18 -5.85
CA GLU A 302 -24.88 6.79 -6.94
C GLU A 302 -25.20 5.78 -8.06
N VAL A 303 -24.22 4.96 -8.46
CA VAL A 303 -24.43 3.88 -9.45
C VAL A 303 -25.43 2.84 -8.92
N SER A 304 -25.35 2.47 -7.64
CA SER A 304 -26.28 1.50 -7.05
C SER A 304 -27.71 2.04 -7.00
N VAL A 305 -27.90 3.33 -6.66
CA VAL A 305 -29.21 3.99 -6.65
C VAL A 305 -29.78 4.11 -8.06
N THR A 306 -28.95 4.48 -9.04
CA THR A 306 -29.37 4.59 -10.45
C THR A 306 -29.65 3.23 -11.10
N ALA A 307 -28.88 2.19 -10.78
CA ALA A 307 -29.13 0.82 -11.23
C ALA A 307 -30.40 0.23 -10.62
N MET A 308 -30.71 0.53 -9.35
CA MET A 308 -32.01 0.18 -8.73
C MET A 308 -33.19 0.96 -9.33
N ALA A 309 -32.94 2.15 -9.89
CA ALA A 309 -33.95 2.95 -10.59
C ALA A 309 -34.10 2.59 -12.08
N ALA A 310 -33.13 1.89 -12.66
CA ALA A 310 -33.08 1.52 -14.08
C ALA A 310 -33.07 -0.01 -14.24
N GLU A 311 -34.21 -0.66 -13.99
CA GLU A 311 -34.49 -1.95 -14.64
C GLU A 311 -34.82 -1.70 -16.11
N SER A 312 -33.80 -1.55 -16.96
CA SER A 312 -33.84 -1.87 -18.41
C SER A 312 -32.48 -1.66 -19.09
N GLU A 313 -32.01 -2.75 -19.70
CA GLU A 313 -31.08 -2.91 -20.82
C GLU A 313 -29.66 -2.27 -20.81
N GLU A 314 -28.69 -3.19 -20.71
CA GLU A 314 -27.34 -3.28 -21.27
C GLU A 314 -26.59 -2.01 -21.73
N HIS A 315 -25.47 -1.73 -21.06
CA HIS A 315 -24.08 -1.74 -21.59
C HIS A 315 -23.18 -0.78 -20.80
N VAL A 316 -22.31 -1.30 -19.93
CA VAL A 316 -21.05 -0.61 -19.57
C VAL A 316 -19.97 -1.68 -19.30
N GLU A 317 -19.06 -1.86 -20.26
CA GLU A 317 -17.77 -2.53 -20.07
C GLU A 317 -16.74 -1.48 -19.64
N MET A 318 -16.20 -1.60 -18.42
CA MET A 318 -14.76 -1.45 -18.14
C MET A 318 -14.43 -1.82 -16.69
N GLN A 319 -13.39 -2.65 -16.55
CA GLN A 319 -12.73 -3.09 -15.30
C GLN A 319 -13.53 -4.04 -14.38
N ARG A 320 -13.74 -5.26 -14.88
CA ARG A 320 -14.01 -6.42 -14.04
C ARG A 320 -12.68 -7.11 -13.69
N ASP A 321 -12.26 -6.95 -12.45
CA ASP A 321 -11.66 -8.06 -11.72
C ASP A 321 -12.43 -8.24 -10.41
N HIS A 322 -13.17 -9.35 -10.37
CA HIS A 322 -14.09 -9.74 -9.33
C HIS A 322 -13.43 -10.78 -8.42
N SER A 323 -13.09 -10.41 -7.19
CA SER A 323 -12.98 -11.38 -6.09
C SER A 323 -13.30 -10.82 -4.71
N VAL A 324 -13.34 -9.48 -4.53
CA VAL A 324 -13.78 -8.86 -3.27
C VAL A 324 -15.16 -8.24 -3.42
N SER A 325 -16.07 -8.77 -2.61
CA SER A 325 -17.45 -8.35 -2.40
C SER A 325 -17.65 -6.83 -2.30
N ILE A 326 -18.86 -6.39 -2.67
CA ILE A 326 -19.41 -5.03 -2.62
C ILE A 326 -18.85 -4.23 -1.43
N THR A 327 -18.33 -3.03 -1.70
CA THR A 327 -17.98 -2.05 -0.67
C THR A 327 -19.20 -1.82 0.23
N SER A 328 -19.04 -2.00 1.54
CA SER A 328 -20.08 -1.76 2.54
C SER A 328 -19.93 -0.42 3.23
N ALA A 329 -18.69 0.09 3.34
CA ALA A 329 -18.47 1.42 3.89
C ALA A 329 -19.19 2.45 3.02
N GLU A 330 -19.96 3.33 3.67
CA GLU A 330 -20.70 4.40 3.01
C GLU A 330 -19.79 5.62 2.79
N SER A 331 -18.78 5.81 3.66
CA SER A 331 -17.81 6.88 3.52
C SER A 331 -16.47 6.61 4.23
N CYS A 332 -15.47 7.38 3.85
CA CYS A 332 -14.13 7.38 4.44
C CYS A 332 -13.72 8.83 4.76
N GLN A 333 -13.38 9.13 6.01
CA GLN A 333 -12.93 10.46 6.43
C GLN A 333 -11.44 10.44 6.74
N SER A 334 -10.73 11.46 6.27
CA SER A 334 -9.31 11.66 6.49
C SER A 334 -9.04 12.51 7.73
N ILE A 335 -8.14 12.08 8.60
CA ILE A 335 -7.68 12.82 9.78
C ILE A 335 -6.16 12.95 9.70
N LEU A 336 -5.68 14.18 9.54
CA LEU A 336 -4.26 14.50 9.47
C LEU A 336 -3.69 14.75 10.87
N VAL A 337 -2.64 14.03 11.24
CA VAL A 337 -1.88 14.27 12.48
C VAL A 337 -0.64 15.13 12.22
N CYS A 338 -0.19 15.84 13.25
CA CYS A 338 0.96 16.75 13.15
C CYS A 338 2.30 16.12 13.60
N THR A 339 2.36 14.78 13.71
CA THR A 339 3.50 14.06 14.31
C THR A 339 4.51 13.50 13.30
N GLY A 340 4.33 13.74 12.00
CA GLY A 340 5.13 13.13 10.94
C GLY A 340 5.49 14.08 9.81
N VAL A 341 5.26 13.68 8.55
CA VAL A 341 5.54 14.47 7.32
C VAL A 341 4.92 15.86 7.43
N TYR A 342 3.65 15.94 7.81
CA TYR A 342 3.02 17.20 8.14
C TYR A 342 3.40 17.63 9.56
N ASN A 343 4.07 18.78 9.66
CA ASN A 343 4.39 19.41 10.94
C ASN A 343 4.23 20.95 10.83
N PRO A 344 3.14 21.54 11.36
CA PRO A 344 2.90 22.98 11.29
C PRO A 344 3.87 23.81 12.17
N GLN A 345 4.63 23.16 13.06
CA GLN A 345 5.63 23.78 13.93
C GLN A 345 7.08 23.43 13.51
N GLY A 346 7.27 22.74 12.38
CA GLY A 346 8.60 22.49 11.84
C GLY A 346 9.30 23.81 11.48
N ASP A 347 10.64 23.82 11.50
CA ASP A 347 11.44 24.97 11.06
C ASP A 347 11.12 25.28 9.58
N VAL A 348 10.12 26.13 9.35
CA VAL A 348 9.87 26.73 8.04
C VAL A 348 11.00 27.73 7.81
N PRO A 349 11.82 27.59 6.75
CA PRO A 349 12.73 28.66 6.36
C PRO A 349 11.89 29.93 6.15
N ALA A 350 12.23 30.99 6.88
CA ALA A 350 11.58 32.28 6.80
C ALA A 350 11.87 32.95 5.45
N ASP A 351 11.26 32.47 4.37
CA ASP A 351 11.14 33.20 3.10
C ASP A 351 9.67 33.20 2.69
N HIS A 352 8.92 34.07 3.37
CA HIS A 352 7.68 34.62 2.83
C HIS A 352 8.02 35.59 1.69
N ASN A 353 8.36 35.05 0.52
CA ASN A 353 8.26 35.74 -0.77
C ASN A 353 8.70 34.79 -1.89
N GLU A 354 7.78 33.94 -2.38
CA GLU A 354 7.63 33.62 -3.80
C GLU A 354 6.43 32.66 -3.99
N ASN A 355 5.37 33.20 -4.61
CA ASN A 355 4.32 32.51 -5.36
C ASN A 355 3.83 31.12 -4.90
N MET A 356 2.61 31.10 -4.34
CA MET A 356 1.71 29.96 -4.49
C MET A 356 1.61 29.54 -5.97
N LEU A 357 1.64 28.23 -6.24
CA LEU A 357 1.33 27.53 -7.49
C LEU A 357 2.45 27.34 -8.53
N GLU A 358 3.55 26.71 -8.13
CA GLU A 358 3.98 25.46 -8.79
C GLU A 358 4.33 24.46 -7.67
N THR A 359 3.32 23.96 -6.96
CA THR A 359 3.53 22.84 -6.05
C THR A 359 3.93 21.66 -6.92
N VAL A 360 5.22 21.35 -7.00
CA VAL A 360 5.72 20.23 -7.80
C VAL A 360 5.00 18.97 -7.33
N PHE A 361 4.15 18.41 -8.19
CA PHE A 361 3.43 17.19 -7.88
C PHE A 361 4.44 16.04 -7.85
N HIS A 362 4.67 15.51 -6.65
CA HIS A 362 5.58 14.40 -6.40
C HIS A 362 4.90 13.03 -6.47
N GLY A 363 3.61 12.98 -6.84
CA GLY A 363 2.92 11.71 -7.06
C GLY A 363 3.31 11.08 -8.40
N HIS A 364 2.98 9.80 -8.53
CA HIS A 364 3.24 9.06 -9.75
C HIS A 364 2.48 9.65 -10.95
N ARG A 365 3.10 9.69 -12.14
CA ARG A 365 2.56 10.37 -13.34
C ARG A 365 1.20 9.84 -13.81
N ASP A 366 0.90 8.57 -13.53
CA ASP A 366 -0.37 7.92 -13.91
C ASP A 366 -1.51 8.27 -12.93
N PHE A 367 -1.23 9.04 -11.87
CA PHE A 367 -2.24 9.63 -11.00
C PHE A 367 -2.49 11.07 -11.44
N HIS A 368 -3.72 11.35 -11.86
CA HIS A 368 -4.17 12.72 -12.04
C HIS A 368 -4.26 13.40 -10.68
N PHE A 369 -3.39 14.38 -10.46
CA PHE A 369 -3.41 15.18 -9.24
C PHE A 369 -4.64 16.06 -9.20
N ASP A 370 -5.44 15.89 -8.14
CA ASP A 370 -6.50 16.81 -7.78
C ASP A 370 -6.14 17.49 -6.44
N PRO A 371 -5.82 18.80 -6.43
CA PRO A 371 -5.43 19.51 -5.22
C PRO A 371 -6.55 19.55 -4.16
N THR A 372 -7.81 19.30 -4.53
CA THR A 372 -8.91 19.25 -3.55
C THR A 372 -8.88 17.96 -2.72
N LEU A 373 -8.09 16.96 -3.12
CA LEU A 373 -7.94 15.70 -2.39
C LEU A 373 -6.87 15.75 -1.28
N VAL A 374 -6.01 16.78 -1.23
CA VAL A 374 -5.00 16.88 -0.15
C VAL A 374 -5.54 17.54 1.13
N GLU A 375 -6.75 18.09 1.09
CA GLU A 375 -7.37 18.71 2.26
C GLU A 375 -7.99 17.63 3.18
N ALA A 376 -7.50 17.56 4.42
CA ALA A 376 -8.00 16.60 5.39
C ALA A 376 -9.39 17.00 5.90
N SER A 377 -10.24 16.01 6.21
CA SER A 377 -11.53 16.29 6.85
C SER A 377 -11.35 16.92 8.23
N HIS A 378 -10.30 16.51 8.94
CA HIS A 378 -9.89 17.05 10.25
C HIS A 378 -8.37 17.10 10.36
N VAL A 379 -7.85 18.06 11.11
CA VAL A 379 -6.44 18.15 11.49
C VAL A 379 -6.35 18.16 13.01
N VAL A 380 -5.51 17.29 13.57
CA VAL A 380 -5.32 17.14 15.02
C VAL A 380 -3.85 17.07 15.37
N HIS A 381 -3.51 17.23 16.65
CA HIS A 381 -2.10 17.25 17.06
C HIS A 381 -1.46 15.87 16.88
N ASP A 382 -2.10 14.80 17.35
CA ASP A 382 -1.58 13.44 17.30
C ASP A 382 -2.69 12.38 17.22
N VAL A 383 -2.29 11.11 17.16
CA VAL A 383 -3.20 9.96 17.02
C VAL A 383 -4.16 9.80 18.22
N ASN A 384 -3.80 10.26 19.42
CA ASN A 384 -4.70 10.18 20.57
C ASN A 384 -5.88 11.15 20.39
N ASP A 385 -5.59 12.37 19.93
CA ASP A 385 -6.61 13.38 19.64
C ASP A 385 -7.51 12.94 18.48
N ALA A 386 -6.95 12.23 17.48
CA ALA A 386 -7.73 11.63 16.40
C ALA A 386 -8.77 10.62 16.92
N VAL A 387 -8.36 9.73 17.84
CA VAL A 387 -9.27 8.75 18.45
C VAL A 387 -10.34 9.43 19.31
N GLU A 388 -9.98 10.44 20.09
CA GLU A 388 -10.94 11.21 20.88
C GLU A 388 -11.99 11.91 20.00
N LEU A 389 -11.54 12.53 18.91
CA LEU A 389 -12.41 13.16 17.93
C LEU A 389 -13.41 12.15 17.34
N VAL A 390 -12.93 10.98 16.91
CA VAL A 390 -13.80 9.95 16.32
C VAL A 390 -14.83 9.45 17.34
N PHE A 391 -14.43 9.19 18.58
CA PHE A 391 -15.38 8.79 19.62
C PHE A 391 -16.44 9.86 19.89
N GLN A 392 -16.09 11.14 19.87
CA GLN A 392 -17.06 12.22 19.98
C GLN A 392 -18.04 12.24 18.81
N LYS A 393 -17.55 12.07 17.57
CA LYS A 393 -18.38 12.07 16.35
C LYS A 393 -19.34 10.89 16.30
N GLU A 394 -18.89 9.71 16.70
CA GLU A 394 -19.67 8.48 16.72
C GLU A 394 -20.53 8.33 17.98
N ASN A 395 -20.49 9.31 18.90
CA ASN A 395 -21.07 9.21 20.25
C ASN A 395 -20.68 7.91 20.98
N TRP A 396 -19.45 7.44 20.73
CA TRP A 396 -18.94 6.18 21.25
C TRP A 396 -18.46 6.36 22.68
N LYS A 397 -19.15 5.72 23.62
CA LYS A 397 -18.76 5.71 25.05
C LYS A 397 -18.14 4.36 25.37
N LEU A 398 -16.92 4.40 25.89
CA LEU A 398 -16.30 3.24 26.53
C LEU A 398 -16.92 3.10 27.93
N GLU A 399 -17.53 1.96 28.21
CA GLU A 399 -18.07 1.62 29.54
C GLU A 399 -16.96 1.23 30.53
#